data_AF-A0A1H6W945-F1
#
_entry.id   AF-A0A1H6W945-F1
#
_cell.length_a   1.000
_cell.length_b   1.000
_cell.length_c   1.000
_cell.angle_alpha   90.00
_cell.angle_beta   90.00
_cell.angle_gamma   90.00
#
_symmetry.space_group_name_H-M   'P 1'
#
loop_
_entity.id
_entity.type
_entity.pdbx_description
1 polymer ?
#
loop_
_entity_poly.entity_id
_entity_poly.type
_entity_poly.pdbx_seq_one_letter_code
_entity_poly.pdbx_strand_id
1 'polypeptide(L)'
;MQARVTKAIYGTRGVKAGYTSGECVDDIIAAIESLLLQEVEVILLACTELPLLFPQAATVSRRGRTAHLVDPTDVLAKCCVEFALGKPIAEQASAPLESVPVDYAALAARVERGVVLNAGVL
;
A
#
# COMPACT_ATOMS: atom_id res chain seq x y z
N MET A 1 -11.78 1.75 -5.82
CA MET A 1 -10.49 1.05 -5.70
C MET A 1 -10.42 0.12 -4.50
N GLN A 2 -10.80 0.56 -3.29
CA GLN A 2 -10.69 -0.23 -2.06
C GLN A 2 -11.38 -1.61 -2.12
N ALA A 3 -12.61 -1.70 -2.64
CA ALA A 3 -13.33 -2.98 -2.77
C ALA A 3 -12.57 -4.02 -3.62
N ARG A 4 -11.82 -3.56 -4.62
CA ARG A 4 -10.97 -4.40 -5.49
C ARG A 4 -9.80 -4.98 -4.70
N VAL A 5 -9.14 -4.15 -3.87
CA VAL A 5 -8.08 -4.60 -2.95
C VAL A 5 -8.62 -5.61 -1.93
N THR A 6 -9.77 -5.35 -1.32
CA THR A 6 -10.40 -6.30 -0.39
C THR A 6 -10.72 -7.63 -1.06
N LYS A 7 -11.25 -7.62 -2.28
CA LYS A 7 -11.51 -8.84 -3.06
C LYS A 7 -10.20 -9.57 -3.41
N ALA A 8 -9.16 -8.85 -3.79
CA ALA A 8 -7.86 -9.44 -4.10
C ALA A 8 -7.22 -10.14 -2.89
N ILE A 9 -7.44 -9.63 -1.68
CA ILE A 9 -6.93 -10.26 -0.45
C ILE A 9 -7.84 -11.41 -0.01
N TYR A 10 -9.13 -11.15 0.16
CA TYR A 10 -10.08 -12.03 0.88
C TYR A 10 -11.09 -12.76 -0.01
N GLY A 11 -11.11 -12.50 -1.31
CA GLY A 11 -12.02 -13.15 -2.24
C GLY A 11 -11.70 -14.63 -2.47
N THR A 12 -12.60 -15.33 -3.17
CA THR A 12 -12.45 -16.77 -3.47
C THR A 12 -11.21 -17.10 -4.29
N ARG A 13 -10.73 -16.15 -5.09
CA ARG A 13 -9.46 -16.21 -5.83
C ARG A 13 -8.40 -15.24 -5.27
N GLY A 14 -8.51 -14.92 -3.98
CA GLY A 14 -7.66 -13.96 -3.30
C GLY A 14 -6.39 -14.57 -2.72
N VAL A 15 -5.47 -13.70 -2.29
CA VAL A 15 -4.18 -14.11 -1.72
C VAL A 15 -4.35 -14.98 -0.48
N LYS A 16 -5.33 -14.67 0.37
CA LYS A 16 -5.64 -15.47 1.55
C LYS A 16 -6.06 -16.90 1.23
N ALA A 17 -6.64 -17.13 0.06
CA ALA A 17 -7.01 -18.45 -0.44
C ALA A 17 -5.84 -19.20 -1.12
N GLY A 18 -4.63 -18.63 -1.08
CA GLY A 18 -3.41 -19.24 -1.63
C GLY A 18 -3.08 -18.82 -3.06
N TYR A 19 -3.80 -17.85 -3.63
CA TYR A 19 -3.52 -17.36 -4.98
C TYR A 19 -2.44 -16.26 -4.95
N THR A 20 -1.31 -16.49 -5.62
CA THR A 20 -0.23 -15.51 -5.74
C THR A 20 0.02 -15.09 -7.20
N SER A 21 -0.93 -15.39 -8.08
CA SER A 21 -0.92 -15.02 -9.50
C SER A 21 -2.36 -14.85 -10.02
N GLY A 22 -2.51 -14.24 -11.19
CA GLY A 22 -3.82 -13.98 -11.80
C GLY A 22 -4.55 -12.79 -11.17
N GLU A 23 -5.89 -12.88 -11.11
CA GLU A 23 -6.77 -11.73 -10.80
C GLU A 23 -6.38 -10.96 -9.54
N CYS A 24 -6.03 -11.66 -8.44
CA CYS A 24 -5.64 -10.98 -7.21
C CYS A 24 -4.38 -10.13 -7.38
N VAL A 25 -3.41 -10.57 -8.18
CA VAL A 25 -2.18 -9.82 -8.45
C VAL A 25 -2.48 -8.63 -9.36
N ASP A 26 -3.26 -8.84 -10.41
CA ASP A 26 -3.65 -7.77 -11.34
C ASP A 26 -4.40 -6.64 -10.61
N ASP A 27 -5.25 -7.02 -9.65
CA ASP A 27 -6.02 -6.11 -8.81
C ASP A 27 -5.13 -5.29 -7.87
N ILE A 28 -4.12 -5.91 -7.24
CA ILE A 28 -3.17 -5.21 -6.37
C ILE A 28 -2.20 -4.34 -7.17
N ILE A 29 -1.71 -4.81 -8.33
CA ILE A 29 -0.89 -4.00 -9.23
C ILE A 29 -1.65 -2.75 -9.65
N ALA A 30 -2.92 -2.88 -10.07
CA ALA A 30 -3.72 -1.71 -10.42
C ALA A 30 -3.86 -0.71 -9.24
N ALA A 31 -3.93 -1.20 -8.00
CA ALA A 31 -3.97 -0.35 -6.80
C ALA A 31 -2.67 0.41 -6.59
N ILE A 32 -1.53 -0.27 -6.71
CA ILE A 32 -0.20 0.35 -6.67
C ILE A 32 -0.07 1.41 -7.76
N GLU A 33 -0.50 1.11 -8.98
CA GLU A 33 -0.44 2.04 -10.10
C GLU A 33 -1.26 3.31 -9.83
N SER A 34 -2.45 3.17 -9.24
CA SER A 34 -3.27 4.32 -8.84
C SER A 34 -2.60 5.16 -7.76
N LEU A 35 -1.85 4.55 -6.84
CA LEU A 35 -1.11 5.27 -5.80
C LEU A 35 0.12 5.98 -6.39
N LEU A 36 0.87 5.32 -7.27
CA LEU A 36 1.94 5.96 -8.03
C LEU A 36 1.42 7.12 -8.87
N LEU A 37 0.18 7.05 -9.39
CA LEU A 37 -0.42 8.17 -10.11
C LEU A 37 -0.64 9.42 -9.24
N GLN A 38 -0.78 9.22 -7.93
CA GLN A 38 -0.91 10.26 -6.92
C GLN A 38 0.44 10.69 -6.32
N GLU A 39 1.56 10.18 -6.87
CA GLU A 39 2.92 10.59 -6.50
C GLU A 39 3.27 10.31 -5.04
N VAL A 40 2.70 9.22 -4.47
CA VAL A 40 3.12 8.75 -3.14
C VAL A 40 4.55 8.24 -3.18
N GLU A 41 5.31 8.54 -2.13
CA GLU A 41 6.71 8.11 -1.99
C GLU A 41 6.83 6.76 -1.27
N VAL A 42 5.82 6.39 -0.48
CA VAL A 42 5.81 5.17 0.34
C VAL A 42 4.44 4.50 0.24
N ILE A 43 4.46 3.17 0.09
CA ILE A 43 3.28 2.31 0.13
C ILE A 43 3.47 1.29 1.25
N LEU A 44 2.57 1.30 2.23
CA LEU A 44 2.54 0.31 3.30
C LEU A 44 1.81 -0.95 2.84
N LEU A 45 2.48 -2.08 2.86
CA LEU A 45 1.89 -3.41 2.65
C LEU A 45 1.18 -3.89 3.92
N ALA A 46 0.23 -3.10 4.42
CA ALA A 46 -0.33 -3.21 5.77
C ALA A 46 -1.27 -4.42 6.02
N CYS A 47 -1.32 -5.37 5.09
CA CYS A 47 -2.00 -6.65 5.28
C CYS A 47 -0.98 -7.75 5.03
N THR A 48 -0.85 -8.70 5.95
CA THR A 48 0.18 -9.77 5.92
C THR A 48 0.16 -10.63 4.66
N GLU A 49 -0.95 -10.61 3.92
CA GLU A 49 -1.09 -11.27 2.63
C GLU A 49 -0.32 -10.55 1.50
N LEU A 50 -0.23 -9.21 1.53
CA LEU A 50 0.35 -8.42 0.43
C LEU A 50 1.86 -8.64 0.24
N PRO A 51 2.70 -8.75 1.29
CA PRO A 51 4.11 -9.09 1.12
C PRO A 51 4.36 -10.38 0.32
N LEU A 52 3.43 -11.33 0.33
CA LEU A 52 3.54 -12.57 -0.44
C LEU A 52 3.53 -12.35 -1.96
N LEU A 53 2.95 -11.24 -2.43
CA LEU A 53 2.91 -10.88 -3.85
C LEU A 53 4.16 -10.13 -4.32
N PHE A 54 4.93 -9.57 -3.38
CA PHE A 54 6.10 -8.74 -3.65
C PHE A 54 7.31 -9.21 -2.87
N PRO A 55 7.71 -10.49 -3.02
CA PRO A 55 8.80 -11.04 -2.24
C PRO A 55 10.09 -10.27 -2.56
N GLN A 56 10.73 -9.75 -1.51
CA GLN A 56 11.99 -8.99 -1.58
C GLN A 56 11.96 -7.67 -2.40
N ALA A 57 10.78 -7.18 -2.81
CA ALA A 57 10.70 -5.90 -3.50
C ALA A 57 10.74 -4.73 -2.51
N ALA A 58 11.79 -3.91 -2.58
CA ALA A 58 11.92 -2.70 -1.77
C ALA A 58 11.27 -1.45 -2.41
N THR A 59 11.05 -1.49 -3.72
CA THR A 59 10.49 -0.39 -4.50
C THR A 59 9.61 -0.90 -5.63
N VAL A 60 8.70 -0.04 -6.07
CA VAL A 60 7.89 -0.23 -7.29
C VAL A 60 8.03 1.00 -8.16
N SER A 61 8.25 0.79 -9.45
CA SER A 61 8.42 1.87 -10.42
C SER A 61 7.53 1.66 -11.63
N ARG A 62 6.82 2.70 -12.05
CA ARG A 62 6.03 2.70 -13.28
C ARG A 62 5.91 4.10 -13.87
N ARG A 63 6.10 4.22 -15.18
CA ARG A 63 6.02 5.49 -15.93
C ARG A 63 6.87 6.61 -15.30
N GLY A 64 8.08 6.27 -14.85
CA GLY A 64 9.02 7.21 -14.24
C GLY A 64 8.72 7.62 -12.80
N ARG A 65 7.65 7.10 -12.19
CA ARG A 65 7.32 7.30 -10.77
C ARG A 65 7.75 6.09 -9.96
N THR A 66 8.25 6.32 -8.75
CA THR A 66 8.77 5.29 -7.87
C THR A 66 8.24 5.50 -6.45
N ALA A 67 7.87 4.42 -5.78
CA ALA A 67 7.55 4.41 -4.36
C ALA A 67 8.30 3.29 -3.64
N HIS A 68 8.64 3.52 -2.38
CA HIS A 68 9.16 2.48 -1.49
C HIS A 68 8.03 1.59 -0.98
N LEU A 69 8.27 0.29 -0.96
CA LEU A 69 7.39 -0.65 -0.29
C LEU A 69 7.92 -0.89 1.12
N VAL A 70 7.01 -0.80 2.09
CA VAL A 70 7.30 -1.16 3.48
C VAL A 70 6.33 -2.23 3.91
N ASP A 71 6.85 -3.38 4.33
CA ASP A 71 6.07 -4.42 5.01
C ASP A 71 6.12 -4.19 6.53
N PRO A 72 5.01 -3.77 7.17
CA PRO A 72 4.98 -3.63 8.62
C PRO A 72 5.26 -4.94 9.37
N THR A 73 5.03 -6.10 8.75
CA THR A 73 5.31 -7.42 9.31
C THR A 73 6.81 -7.66 9.42
N ASP A 74 7.58 -7.37 8.37
CA ASP A 74 9.05 -7.44 8.39
C ASP A 74 9.66 -6.47 9.41
N VAL A 75 9.15 -5.23 9.47
CA VAL A 75 9.57 -4.25 10.48
C VAL A 75 9.30 -4.78 11.90
N LEU A 76 8.09 -5.29 12.14
CA LEU A 76 7.72 -5.86 13.44
C LEU A 76 8.60 -7.07 13.78
N ALA A 77 8.84 -7.97 12.84
CA ALA A 77 9.68 -9.15 13.05
C ALA A 77 11.11 -8.76 13.46
N LYS A 78 11.70 -7.76 12.80
CA LYS A 78 13.01 -7.21 13.18
C LYS A 78 12.99 -6.65 14.60
N CYS A 79 11.97 -5.86 14.96
CA CYS A 79 11.82 -5.37 16.33
C CYS A 79 11.70 -6.50 17.35
N CYS A 80 10.95 -7.56 17.05
CA CYS A 80 10.82 -8.73 17.93
C CYS A 80 12.16 -9.43 18.16
N VAL A 81 12.96 -9.62 17.10
CA VAL A 81 14.31 -10.20 17.20
C VAL A 81 15.20 -9.33 18.09
N GLU A 82 15.22 -8.02 17.85
CA GLU A 82 16.05 -7.10 18.62
C GLU A 82 15.65 -7.05 20.10
N PHE A 83 14.34 -7.07 20.38
CA PHE A 83 13.83 -7.15 21.73
C PHE A 83 14.25 -8.46 22.43
N ALA A 84 14.15 -9.60 21.73
CA ALA A 84 14.58 -10.89 22.27
C ALA A 84 16.09 -10.94 22.55
N LEU A 85 16.90 -10.16 21.82
CA LEU A 85 18.34 -9.99 22.04
C LEU A 85 18.67 -8.99 23.16
N GLY A 86 17.66 -8.47 23.87
CA GLY A 86 17.83 -7.57 25.00
C GLY A 86 18.01 -6.09 24.61
N LYS A 87 17.78 -5.72 23.34
CA LYS A 87 17.68 -4.31 22.99
C LYS A 87 16.32 -3.77 23.46
N PRO A 88 16.28 -2.62 24.15
CA PRO A 88 15.01 -1.99 24.48
C PRO A 88 14.28 -1.65 23.19
N ILE A 89 12.96 -1.88 23.15
CA ILE A 89 12.12 -1.31 22.09
C ILE A 89 12.27 0.20 22.22
N ALA A 90 12.70 0.87 21.15
CA ALA A 90 12.86 2.32 21.16
C ALA A 90 11.56 2.95 21.66
N GLU A 91 11.66 3.82 22.67
CA GLU A 91 10.53 4.69 23.00
C GLU A 91 10.17 5.46 21.74
N GLN A 92 8.87 5.53 21.42
CA GLN A 92 8.42 6.44 20.38
C GLN A 92 8.86 7.84 20.81
N ALA A 93 9.88 8.39 20.15
CA ALA A 93 10.12 9.82 20.22
C ALA A 93 8.84 10.47 19.69
N SER A 94 8.05 11.03 20.59
CA SER A 94 6.89 11.84 20.22
C SER A 94 7.44 13.12 19.60
N ALA A 95 7.81 13.06 18.31
CA ALA A 95 7.72 14.25 17.49
C ALA A 95 6.27 14.74 17.63
N PRO A 96 6.03 16.06 17.80
CA PRO A 96 4.67 16.58 17.80
C PRO A 96 3.97 16.06 16.56
N LEU A 97 2.94 15.24 16.75
CA LEU A 97 2.01 14.89 15.69
C LEU A 97 1.34 16.22 15.32
N GLU A 98 1.85 16.91 14.30
CA GLU A 98 1.02 17.87 13.60
C GLU A 98 -0.15 17.07 13.05
N SER A 99 -1.29 17.15 13.74
CA SER A 99 -2.53 16.55 13.29
C SER A 99 -3.01 17.35 12.09
N VAL A 100 -2.40 17.12 10.93
CA VAL A 100 -3.00 17.50 9.67
C VAL A 100 -4.23 16.60 9.54
N PRO A 101 -5.46 17.13 9.59
CA PRO A 101 -6.64 16.30 9.46
C PRO A 101 -6.58 15.62 8.09
N VAL A 102 -6.50 14.29 8.08
CA VAL A 102 -6.60 13.53 6.84
C VAL A 102 -8.07 13.57 6.41
N ASP A 103 -8.40 14.54 5.57
CA ASP A 103 -9.71 14.63 4.96
C ASP A 103 -9.85 13.54 3.86
N TYR A 104 -10.28 12.37 4.31
CA TYR A 104 -10.57 11.23 3.43
C TYR A 104 -11.62 11.58 2.35
N ALA A 105 -12.52 12.53 2.60
CA ALA A 105 -13.52 12.96 1.63
C ALA A 105 -12.90 13.84 0.53
N ALA A 106 -11.99 14.75 0.87
CA ALA A 106 -11.25 15.55 -0.11
C ALA A 106 -10.31 14.70 -0.99
N LEU A 107 -9.73 13.63 -0.42
CA LEU A 107 -8.92 12.67 -1.19
C LEU A 107 -9.79 11.85 -2.17
N ALA A 108 -10.97 11.38 -1.74
CA ALA A 108 -11.94 10.70 -2.60
C ALA A 108 -12.44 11.62 -3.74
N ALA A 109 -12.74 12.89 -3.44
CA ALA A 109 -13.19 13.87 -4.44
C ALA A 109 -12.09 14.28 -5.44
N ARG A 110 -10.81 14.14 -5.10
CA ARG A 110 -9.69 14.30 -6.04
C ARG A 110 -9.55 13.09 -6.98
N VAL A 111 -9.79 11.88 -6.46
CA VAL A 111 -9.83 10.65 -7.26
C VAL A 111 -10.99 10.69 -8.27
N GLU A 112 -12.17 11.15 -7.86
CA GLU A 112 -13.33 11.27 -8.76
C GLU A 112 -13.14 12.36 -9.82
N ARG A 113 -12.53 13.50 -9.48
CA ARG A 113 -12.21 14.56 -10.46
C ARG A 113 -11.13 14.16 -11.47
N GLY A 114 -10.26 13.21 -11.15
CA GLY A 114 -9.30 12.63 -12.10
C GLY A 114 -9.90 11.63 -13.09
N VAL A 115 -11.15 11.17 -12.87
CA VAL A 115 -11.86 10.22 -13.74
C VAL A 115 -12.70 10.92 -14.81
N VAL A 116 -12.97 12.23 -14.67
CA VAL A 116 -13.62 13.02 -15.72
C VAL A 116 -12.58 13.44 -16.75
N LEU A 117 -12.16 12.50 -17.60
CA LEU A 117 -11.54 12.84 -18.88
C LEU A 117 -12.58 13.60 -19.70
N ASN A 118 -12.21 14.79 -20.17
CA ASN A 118 -12.97 15.62 -21.09
C ASN A 118 -13.55 14.78 -22.24
N ALA A 119 -14.83 14.43 -22.14
CA ALA A 119 -15.63 14.05 -23.29
C ALA A 119 -15.96 15.34 -24.04
N GLY A 120 -15.09 15.72 -24.97
CA GLY A 120 -15.34 16.77 -25.93
C GLY A 120 -14.16 17.71 -26.11
N VAL A 121 -13.35 17.45 -27.13
CA VAL A 121 -13.19 18.33 -28.29
C VAL A 121 -12.86 17.42 -29.49
N LEU A 122 -13.44 17.78 -30.64
CA LEU A 122 -13.35 17.19 -31.99
C LEU A 122 -11.97 16.63 -32.37
#